data_AF-A0A9W8D0E6-F1
#
_entry.id   AF-A0A9W8D0E6-F1
#
_cell.length_a   1.000
_cell.length_b   1.000
_cell.length_c   1.000
_cell.angle_alpha   90.00
_cell.angle_beta   90.00
_cell.angle_gamma   90.00
#
_symmetry.space_group_name_H-M   'P 1'
#
loop_
_entity.id
_entity.type
_entity.pdbx_description
1 polymer ?
#
loop_
_entity_poly.entity_id
_entity_poly.type
_entity_poly.pdbx_seq_one_letter_code
_entity_poly.pdbx_strand_id
1 'polypeptide(L)'
;MDHLVCFLAGNLALGATNGTHVRKAHLSARDRDDLVLARELGETCAHMYFDTPSGLAPEIAYFALSNETTNQILSNGDILVPPLDRHSLLRPETVESFYLLWKLTGEKKWREYGWRVFEAIERCAHGEYTSLDDVTVVPPTKRDSVESFFVAETLKYLYLLFDDGDRVPLTHYVFNTEAHPLPIFSL
;
A
#
# COMPACT_ATOMS: atom_id res chain seq x y z
N MET A 1 7.48 8.74 8.48
CA MET A 1 7.53 7.49 7.72
C MET A 1 6.98 7.80 6.35
N ASP A 2 7.84 7.72 5.35
CA ASP A 2 7.45 7.94 3.97
C ASP A 2 6.46 6.84 3.56
N HIS A 3 5.49 7.17 2.71
CA HIS A 3 4.60 6.18 2.11
C HIS A 3 5.39 5.09 1.39
N LEU A 4 6.57 5.43 0.86
CA LEU A 4 7.52 4.50 0.26
C LEU A 4 7.85 3.30 1.14
N VAL A 5 7.83 3.43 2.47
CA VAL A 5 8.12 2.33 3.41
C VAL A 5 7.04 1.24 3.36
N CYS A 6 5.84 1.55 2.89
CA CYS A 6 4.73 0.61 2.86
C CYS A 6 4.97 -0.63 1.97
N PHE A 7 5.96 -0.61 1.07
CA PHE A 7 6.37 -1.77 0.28
C PHE A 7 6.92 -2.91 1.16
N LEU A 8 7.41 -2.57 2.35
CA LEU A 8 8.09 -3.49 3.25
C LEU A 8 7.14 -4.58 3.77
N ALA A 9 5.86 -4.25 3.98
CA ALA A 9 4.87 -5.20 4.46
C ALA A 9 4.74 -6.40 3.50
N GLY A 10 4.58 -6.14 2.21
CA GLY A 10 4.53 -7.17 1.18
C GLY A 10 5.85 -7.94 1.05
N ASN A 11 6.99 -7.25 1.12
CA ASN A 11 8.30 -7.87 1.02
C ASN A 11 8.66 -8.80 2.19
N LEU A 12 8.27 -8.44 3.42
CA LEU A 12 8.43 -9.32 4.58
C LEU A 12 7.62 -10.61 4.40
N ALA A 13 6.36 -10.50 3.96
CA ALA A 13 5.53 -11.67 3.68
C ALA A 13 6.11 -12.50 2.53
N LEU A 14 6.58 -11.87 1.47
CA LEU A 14 7.18 -12.53 0.32
C LEU A 14 8.45 -13.29 0.71
N GLY A 15 9.35 -12.67 1.48
CA GLY A 15 10.58 -13.28 1.97
C GLY A 15 10.33 -14.46 2.91
N ALA A 16 9.37 -14.32 3.85
CA ALA A 16 8.99 -15.39 4.77
C ALA A 16 8.41 -16.63 4.08
N THR A 17 7.84 -16.45 2.88
CA THR A 17 7.09 -17.50 2.17
C THR A 17 7.74 -17.98 0.88
N ASN A 18 8.74 -17.26 0.37
CA ASN A 18 9.31 -17.45 -0.97
C ASN A 18 8.23 -17.56 -2.06
N GLY A 19 7.20 -16.70 -1.99
CA GLY A 19 6.09 -16.68 -2.95
C GLY A 19 5.06 -17.79 -2.77
N THR A 20 5.24 -18.71 -1.82
CA THR A 20 4.33 -19.83 -1.58
C THR A 20 3.25 -19.47 -0.58
N HIS A 21 1.99 -19.75 -0.87
CA HIS A 21 0.89 -19.49 0.06
C HIS A 21 1.17 -20.09 1.47
N VAL A 22 0.89 -19.34 2.54
CA VAL A 22 1.27 -19.68 3.94
C VAL A 22 0.81 -21.06 4.42
N ARG A 23 -0.30 -21.56 3.86
CA ARG A 23 -0.82 -22.92 4.13
C ARG A 23 0.06 -24.06 3.57
N LYS A 24 0.91 -23.76 2.59
CA LYS A 24 1.80 -24.71 1.91
C LYS A 24 3.28 -24.44 2.21
N ALA A 25 3.63 -23.23 2.63
CA ALA A 25 4.99 -22.84 2.96
C ALA A 25 5.50 -23.56 4.22
N HIS A 26 6.78 -23.93 4.23
CA HIS A 26 7.46 -24.43 5.41
C HIS A 26 8.07 -23.26 6.19
N LEU A 27 7.38 -22.81 7.23
CA LEU A 27 7.74 -21.59 7.97
C LEU A 27 8.59 -21.90 9.20
N SER A 28 9.77 -21.28 9.29
CA SER A 28 10.59 -21.22 10.48
C SER A 28 9.95 -20.33 11.57
N ALA A 29 10.55 -20.26 12.76
CA ALA A 29 10.09 -19.31 13.79
C ALA A 29 10.19 -17.86 13.30
N ARG A 30 11.33 -17.51 12.69
CA ARG A 30 11.57 -16.18 12.11
C ARG A 30 10.57 -15.82 11.02
N ASP A 31 10.25 -16.75 10.12
CA ASP A 31 9.28 -16.50 9.05
C ASP A 31 7.89 -16.18 9.61
N ARG A 32 7.52 -16.77 10.76
CA ARG A 32 6.26 -16.43 11.43
C ARG A 32 6.31 -15.03 12.03
N ASP A 33 7.42 -14.63 12.64
CA ASP A 33 7.61 -13.29 13.18
C ASP A 33 7.56 -12.24 12.06
N ASP A 34 8.26 -12.50 10.94
CA ASP A 34 8.25 -11.63 9.76
C ASP A 34 6.82 -11.51 9.17
N LEU A 35 6.04 -12.60 9.17
CA LEU A 35 4.63 -12.58 8.76
C LEU A 35 3.70 -11.85 9.72
N VAL A 36 4.02 -11.80 11.02
CA VAL A 36 3.27 -10.95 11.97
C VAL A 36 3.58 -9.50 11.68
N LEU A 37 4.86 -9.14 11.59
CA LEU A 37 5.30 -7.78 11.27
C LEU A 37 4.75 -7.30 9.92
N ALA A 38 4.75 -8.16 8.90
CA ALA A 38 4.17 -7.87 7.59
C ALA A 38 2.70 -7.46 7.68
N ARG A 39 1.90 -8.16 8.50
CA ARG A 39 0.48 -7.82 8.69
C ARG A 39 0.32 -6.52 9.46
N GLU A 40 1.06 -6.35 10.55
CA GLU A 40 0.98 -5.15 11.38
C GLU A 40 1.36 -3.90 10.57
N LEU A 41 2.46 -3.94 9.82
CA LEU A 41 2.84 -2.86 8.91
C LEU A 41 1.81 -2.63 7.81
N GLY A 42 1.22 -3.70 7.27
CA GLY A 42 0.12 -3.60 6.30
C GLY A 42 -1.10 -2.87 6.87
N GLU A 43 -1.47 -3.14 8.12
CA GLU A 43 -2.54 -2.41 8.83
C GLU A 43 -2.16 -0.95 9.05
N THR A 44 -0.93 -0.67 9.50
CA THR A 44 -0.44 0.71 9.67
C THR A 44 -0.52 1.50 8.36
N CYS A 45 -0.09 0.91 7.25
CA CYS A 45 -0.19 1.53 5.93
C CYS A 45 -1.65 1.71 5.47
N ALA A 46 -2.55 0.80 5.83
CA ALA A 46 -3.98 1.00 5.57
C ALA A 46 -4.54 2.21 6.34
N HIS A 47 -4.14 2.38 7.61
CA HIS A 47 -4.52 3.52 8.43
C HIS A 47 -3.95 4.85 7.94
N MET A 48 -2.78 4.85 7.27
CA MET A 48 -2.29 6.05 6.56
C MET A 48 -3.27 6.56 5.51
N TYR A 49 -4.12 5.71 4.92
CA TYR A 49 -5.21 6.11 4.04
C TYR A 49 -6.46 6.46 4.84
N PHE A 50 -6.87 5.55 5.72
CA PHE A 50 -8.19 5.60 6.36
C PHE A 50 -8.38 6.74 7.34
N ASP A 51 -7.27 7.24 7.92
CA ASP A 51 -7.29 8.32 8.89
C ASP A 51 -7.21 9.71 8.21
N THR A 52 -7.14 9.76 6.88
CA THR A 52 -7.18 11.00 6.10
C THR A 52 -8.60 11.32 5.63
N PRO A 53 -9.00 12.61 5.61
CA PRO A 53 -10.30 13.03 5.07
C PRO A 53 -10.57 12.60 3.62
N SER A 54 -9.56 12.63 2.74
CA SER A 54 -9.73 12.19 1.34
C SER A 54 -9.80 10.67 1.20
N GLY A 55 -9.30 9.91 2.18
CA GLY A 55 -9.11 8.47 2.08
C GLY A 55 -7.87 8.05 1.28
N LEU A 56 -6.95 8.98 1.02
CA LEU A 56 -5.67 8.75 0.34
C LEU A 56 -4.51 9.11 1.26
N ALA A 57 -3.47 8.28 1.28
CA ALA A 57 -2.31 8.56 2.12
C ALA A 57 -1.52 9.79 1.64
N PRO A 58 -0.95 10.56 2.59
CA PRO A 58 0.04 11.59 2.29
C PRO A 58 1.38 10.99 1.87
N GLU A 59 2.28 11.81 1.35
CA GLU A 59 3.65 11.43 1.01
C GLU A 59 4.42 10.95 2.25
N ILE A 60 4.27 11.67 3.37
CA ILE A 60 4.91 11.34 4.64
C ILE A 60 3.89 11.45 5.77
N ALA A 61 3.80 10.38 6.57
CA ALA A 61 3.03 10.36 7.81
C ALA A 61 3.96 10.31 9.02
N TYR A 62 3.63 11.05 10.06
CA TYR A 62 4.32 11.04 11.35
C TYR A 62 3.46 10.32 12.37
N PHE A 63 4.08 9.60 13.31
CA PHE A 63 3.37 8.85 14.34
C PHE A 63 3.71 9.43 15.71
N ALA A 64 2.69 9.73 16.51
CA ALA A 64 2.90 10.21 17.87
C ALA A 64 3.29 9.03 18.78
N LEU A 65 4.42 9.15 19.48
CA LEU A 65 4.90 8.10 20.40
C LEU A 65 4.34 8.25 21.82
N SER A 66 3.65 9.36 22.13
CA SER A 66 3.04 9.65 23.43
C SER A 66 1.88 10.64 23.30
N ASN A 67 1.03 10.74 24.34
CA ASN A 67 -0.05 11.73 24.48
C ASN A 67 0.45 13.19 24.62
N GLU A 68 1.58 13.54 24.00
CA GLU A 68 1.99 14.94 23.91
C GLU A 68 1.04 15.64 22.93
N THR A 69 0.18 16.48 23.52
CA THR A 69 -0.77 17.37 22.84
C THR A 69 -0.04 18.23 21.82
N THR A 70 0.08 17.72 20.61
CA THR A 70 0.46 18.49 19.45
C THR A 70 -0.81 19.23 19.02
N ASN A 71 -0.94 20.48 19.48
CA ASN A 71 -1.99 21.43 19.11
C ASN A 71 -2.01 21.80 17.60
N GLN A 72 -1.45 20.95 16.72
CA GLN A 72 -1.20 21.26 15.32
C GLN A 72 -1.72 20.19 14.35
N ILE A 73 -2.43 19.16 14.80
CA ILE A 73 -2.54 17.94 13.98
C ILE A 73 -3.98 17.53 13.71
N LEU A 74 -4.38 17.84 12.48
CA LEU A 74 -5.60 17.40 11.84
C LEU A 74 -5.42 15.97 11.34
N SER A 75 -5.82 14.99 12.14
CA SER A 75 -6.54 13.81 11.65
C SER A 75 -7.15 13.06 12.84
N ASN A 76 -8.36 12.55 12.64
CA ASN A 76 -8.92 11.53 13.54
C ASN A 76 -8.06 10.27 13.37
N GLY A 77 -7.14 9.98 14.29
CA GLY A 77 -6.34 8.74 14.21
C GLY A 77 -4.93 8.86 14.77
N ASP A 78 -4.10 7.89 14.41
CA ASP A 78 -2.74 7.69 14.94
C ASP A 78 -1.66 8.43 14.13
N ILE A 79 -2.03 9.00 12.97
CA ILE A 79 -1.11 9.69 12.07
C ILE A 79 -1.20 11.21 12.19
N LEU A 80 -0.07 11.84 11.86
CA LEU A 80 0.14 13.26 11.85
C LEU A 80 0.67 13.68 10.47
N VAL A 81 0.08 14.71 9.85
CA VAL A 81 0.43 15.11 8.47
C VAL A 81 0.80 16.60 8.39
N PRO A 82 2.10 16.94 8.47
CA PRO A 82 2.58 18.31 8.33
C PRO A 82 2.22 18.91 6.96
N PRO A 83 2.00 20.24 6.86
CA PRO A 83 1.52 20.87 5.63
C PRO A 83 2.31 20.57 4.35
N LEU A 84 3.64 20.43 4.45
CA LEU A 84 4.50 20.16 3.27
C LEU A 84 4.35 18.73 2.73
N ASP A 85 3.85 17.82 3.55
CA ASP A 85 3.83 16.39 3.27
C ASP A 85 2.42 15.87 2.90
N ARG A 86 1.41 16.75 2.89
CA ARG A 86 0.00 16.40 2.64
C ARG A 86 -0.30 15.98 1.21
N HIS A 87 0.65 16.12 0.29
CA HIS A 87 0.43 15.77 -1.10
C HIS A 87 0.37 14.25 -1.27
N SER A 88 -0.33 13.80 -2.32
CA SER A 88 -0.37 12.38 -2.70
C SER A 88 -0.09 12.26 -4.18
N LEU A 89 0.91 11.44 -4.51
CA LEU A 89 1.30 11.18 -5.90
C LEU A 89 0.64 9.92 -6.48
N LEU A 90 -0.39 9.40 -5.81
CA LEU A 90 -1.08 8.14 -6.16
C LEU A 90 -0.13 6.93 -6.17
N ARG A 91 0.83 6.92 -5.22
CA ARG A 91 1.90 5.93 -5.12
C ARG A 91 1.40 4.50 -4.84
N PRO A 92 2.15 3.47 -5.25
CA PRO A 92 1.66 2.10 -5.26
C PRO A 92 1.92 1.30 -3.97
N GLU A 93 2.84 1.72 -3.10
CA GLU A 93 3.51 0.79 -2.18
C GLU A 93 2.55 0.12 -1.17
N THR A 94 1.46 0.79 -0.81
CA THR A 94 0.42 0.21 0.05
C THR A 94 -0.41 -0.84 -0.69
N VAL A 95 -0.83 -0.57 -1.93
CA VAL A 95 -1.62 -1.54 -2.73
C VAL A 95 -0.75 -2.69 -3.26
N GLU A 96 0.55 -2.46 -3.47
CA GLU A 96 1.55 -3.51 -3.68
C GLU A 96 1.55 -4.50 -2.50
N SER A 97 1.67 -3.98 -1.28
CA SER A 97 1.66 -4.80 -0.07
C SER A 97 0.33 -5.52 0.13
N PHE A 98 -0.81 -4.88 -0.13
CA PHE A 98 -2.11 -5.55 -0.08
C PHE A 98 -2.21 -6.70 -1.08
N TYR A 99 -1.70 -6.52 -2.30
CA TYR A 99 -1.63 -7.58 -3.31
C TYR A 99 -0.81 -8.76 -2.80
N LEU A 100 0.41 -8.52 -2.33
CA LEU A 100 1.30 -9.58 -1.83
C LEU A 100 0.69 -10.29 -0.61
N LEU A 101 0.17 -9.55 0.37
CA LEU A 101 -0.46 -10.11 1.55
C LEU A 101 -1.71 -10.93 1.19
N TRP A 102 -2.57 -10.45 0.29
CA TRP A 102 -3.71 -11.23 -0.22
C TRP A 102 -3.27 -12.54 -0.86
N LYS A 103 -2.31 -12.49 -1.79
CA LYS A 103 -1.86 -13.68 -2.53
C LYS A 103 -1.20 -14.72 -1.63
N LEU A 104 -0.47 -14.27 -0.60
CA LEU A 104 0.29 -15.14 0.28
C LEU A 104 -0.55 -15.69 1.44
N THR A 105 -1.50 -14.92 1.96
CA THR A 105 -2.27 -15.31 3.16
C THR A 105 -3.73 -15.68 2.90
N GLY A 106 -4.32 -15.17 1.82
CA GLY A 106 -5.73 -15.34 1.48
C GLY A 106 -6.70 -14.59 2.41
N GLU A 107 -6.21 -13.64 3.20
CA GLU A 107 -7.04 -12.84 4.10
C GLU A 107 -7.82 -11.76 3.33
N LYS A 108 -9.14 -11.86 3.33
CA LYS A 108 -10.03 -11.00 2.51
C LYS A 108 -9.92 -9.50 2.81
N LYS A 109 -9.54 -9.14 4.02
CA LYS A 109 -9.38 -7.73 4.44
C LYS A 109 -8.45 -6.94 3.49
N TRP A 110 -7.42 -7.58 2.93
CA TRP A 110 -6.50 -6.90 2.01
C TRP A 110 -7.18 -6.46 0.71
N ARG A 111 -8.13 -7.25 0.20
CA ARG A 111 -9.00 -6.86 -0.93
C ARG A 111 -9.98 -5.76 -0.54
N GLU A 112 -10.57 -5.85 0.65
CA GLU A 112 -11.48 -4.82 1.17
C GLU A 112 -10.75 -3.47 1.32
N TYR A 113 -9.50 -3.49 1.80
CA TYR A 113 -8.66 -2.30 1.92
C TYR A 113 -8.28 -1.73 0.56
N GLY A 114 -7.82 -2.58 -0.37
CA GLY A 114 -7.53 -2.13 -1.73
C GLY A 114 -8.77 -1.55 -2.45
N TRP A 115 -9.96 -2.06 -2.15
CA TRP A 115 -11.21 -1.53 -2.71
C TRP A 115 -11.48 -0.11 -2.18
N ARG A 116 -11.32 0.10 -0.86
CA ARG A 116 -11.44 1.43 -0.26
C ARG A 116 -10.45 2.43 -0.84
N VAL A 117 -9.21 2.00 -1.12
CA VAL A 117 -8.20 2.84 -1.78
C VAL A 117 -8.66 3.20 -3.19
N PHE A 118 -9.13 2.21 -3.98
CA PHE A 118 -9.64 2.46 -5.32
C PHE A 118 -10.84 3.43 -5.32
N GLU A 119 -11.81 3.26 -4.43
CA GLU A 119 -12.93 4.18 -4.27
C GLU A 119 -12.48 5.61 -3.90
N ALA A 120 -11.40 5.75 -3.12
CA ALA A 120 -10.82 7.04 -2.80
C ALA A 120 -10.14 7.70 -4.00
N ILE A 121 -9.41 6.92 -4.82
CA ILE A 121 -8.84 7.39 -6.09
C ILE A 121 -9.96 7.86 -7.03
N GLU A 122 -11.01 7.07 -7.20
CA GLU A 122 -12.15 7.42 -8.06
C GLU A 122 -12.90 8.66 -7.57
N ARG A 123 -12.98 8.88 -6.26
CA ARG A 123 -13.62 10.08 -5.71
C ARG A 123 -12.74 11.33 -5.87
N CYS A 124 -11.43 11.21 -5.71
CA CYS A 124 -10.54 12.35 -5.55
C CYS A 124 -9.79 12.75 -6.83
N ALA A 125 -9.43 11.76 -7.66
CA ALA A 125 -8.55 11.93 -8.81
C ALA A 125 -9.23 11.65 -10.16
N HIS A 126 -10.46 11.13 -10.18
CA HIS A 126 -11.17 10.76 -11.42
C HIS A 126 -11.41 11.93 -12.39
N GLY A 127 -11.58 11.59 -13.67
CA GLY A 127 -11.65 12.49 -14.82
C GLY A 127 -10.34 12.47 -15.61
N GLU A 128 -9.27 12.96 -15.01
CA GLU A 128 -7.94 13.06 -15.65
C GLU A 128 -6.85 12.25 -14.93
N TYR A 129 -7.17 11.58 -13.81
CA TYR A 129 -6.22 10.90 -12.90
C TYR A 129 -4.97 11.75 -12.62
N THR A 130 -4.97 12.46 -11.50
CA THR A 130 -3.87 13.38 -11.14
C THR A 130 -3.47 13.23 -9.68
N SER A 131 -2.19 13.52 -9.42
CA SER A 131 -1.65 13.79 -8.10
C SER A 131 -2.41 14.93 -7.41
N LEU A 132 -2.40 14.90 -6.07
CA LEU A 132 -3.10 15.82 -5.18
C LEU A 132 -2.10 16.62 -4.35
N ASP A 133 -2.39 17.90 -4.09
CA ASP A 133 -1.56 18.76 -3.25
C ASP A 133 -1.85 18.60 -1.74
N ASP A 134 -3.09 18.26 -1.37
CA ASP A 134 -3.48 18.12 0.03
C ASP A 134 -4.59 17.06 0.21
N VAL A 135 -4.25 15.94 0.86
CA VAL A 135 -5.17 14.84 1.20
C VAL A 135 -6.05 15.10 2.43
N THR A 136 -5.81 16.21 3.14
CA THR A 136 -6.52 16.61 4.36
C THR A 136 -7.74 17.51 4.09
N VAL A 137 -7.93 17.93 2.84
CA VAL A 137 -9.07 18.74 2.41
C VAL A 137 -9.96 17.96 1.43
N VAL A 138 -11.27 18.20 1.52
CA VAL A 138 -12.27 17.53 0.67
C VAL A 138 -13.19 18.60 0.06
N PRO A 139 -13.24 18.77 -1.28
CA PRO A 139 -12.46 18.03 -2.28
C PRO A 139 -10.97 18.40 -2.24
N PRO A 140 -10.06 17.46 -2.58
CA PRO A 140 -8.63 17.73 -2.59
C PRO A 140 -8.21 18.63 -3.75
N THR A 141 -7.18 19.45 -3.53
CA THR A 141 -6.56 20.27 -4.58
C THR A 141 -5.73 19.38 -5.51
N LYS A 142 -5.83 19.60 -6.83
CA LYS A 142 -5.18 18.80 -7.87
C LYS A 142 -3.90 19.46 -8.39
N ARG A 143 -2.87 18.65 -8.70
CA ARG A 143 -1.53 19.10 -9.14
C ARG A 143 -1.32 19.11 -10.68
N ASP A 144 -2.29 18.66 -11.46
CA ASP A 144 -2.19 18.53 -12.94
C ASP A 144 -0.94 17.74 -13.37
N SER A 145 -0.72 16.59 -12.74
CA SER A 145 0.39 15.69 -13.03
C SER A 145 -0.04 14.25 -12.77
N VAL A 146 0.30 13.36 -13.70
CA VAL A 146 0.13 11.91 -13.54
C VAL A 146 1.51 11.24 -13.64
N GLU A 147 1.90 10.59 -12.56
CA GLU A 147 3.16 9.87 -12.53
C GLU A 147 3.04 8.56 -13.30
N SER A 148 4.10 8.16 -14.01
CA SER A 148 4.09 6.95 -14.84
C SER A 148 3.80 5.68 -14.03
N PHE A 149 4.22 5.64 -12.77
CA PHE A 149 3.97 4.53 -11.86
C PHE A 149 2.48 4.37 -11.50
N PHE A 150 1.64 5.39 -11.69
CA PHE A 150 0.21 5.21 -11.45
C PHE A 150 -0.36 4.10 -12.34
N VAL A 151 0.02 4.10 -13.61
CA VAL A 151 -0.38 3.06 -14.57
C VAL A 151 0.49 1.82 -14.44
N ALA A 152 1.81 1.99 -14.30
CA ALA A 152 2.72 0.85 -14.23
C ALA A 152 2.52 0.01 -12.96
N GLU A 153 2.18 0.63 -11.84
CA GLU A 153 2.21 -0.02 -10.53
C GLU A 153 0.85 0.03 -9.83
N THR A 154 0.33 1.22 -9.52
CA THR A 154 -0.87 1.38 -8.68
C THR A 154 -2.07 0.64 -9.29
N LEU A 155 -2.37 0.90 -10.57
CA LEU A 155 -3.45 0.21 -11.28
C LEU A 155 -3.13 -1.28 -11.53
N LYS A 156 -1.86 -1.65 -11.73
CA LYS A 156 -1.47 -3.05 -11.94
C LYS A 156 -1.67 -3.88 -10.67
N TYR A 157 -1.22 -3.40 -9.51
CA TYR A 157 -1.41 -4.10 -8.24
C TYR A 157 -2.88 -4.14 -7.82
N LEU A 158 -3.65 -3.07 -8.04
CA LEU A 158 -5.11 -3.11 -7.85
C LEU A 158 -5.77 -4.15 -8.77
N TYR A 159 -5.38 -4.19 -10.05
CA TYR A 159 -5.88 -5.20 -10.99
C TYR A 159 -5.57 -6.63 -10.50
N LEU A 160 -4.31 -6.90 -10.13
CA LEU A 160 -3.88 -8.21 -9.66
C LEU A 160 -4.46 -8.60 -8.30
N LEU A 161 -4.73 -7.62 -7.43
CA LEU A 161 -5.37 -7.85 -6.13
C LEU A 161 -6.77 -8.44 -6.30
N PHE A 162 -7.54 -7.95 -7.27
CA PHE A 162 -8.88 -8.45 -7.58
C PHE A 162 -8.90 -9.56 -8.63
N ASP A 163 -7.72 -9.97 -9.12
CA ASP A 163 -7.63 -11.13 -9.98
C ASP A 163 -7.80 -12.43 -9.18
N ASP A 164 -8.86 -13.18 -9.48
CA ASP A 164 -9.03 -14.55 -8.99
C ASP A 164 -8.17 -15.56 -9.77
N GLY A 165 -7.65 -15.15 -10.93
CA GLY A 165 -6.64 -15.87 -11.69
C GLY A 165 -5.26 -15.77 -11.04
N ASP A 166 -4.46 -16.83 -11.20
CA ASP A 166 -3.05 -16.83 -10.82
C ASP A 166 -2.17 -16.43 -12.02
N ARG A 167 -2.46 -15.27 -12.64
CA ARG A 167 -1.82 -14.83 -13.89
C ARG A 167 -0.32 -14.57 -13.76
N VAL A 168 0.12 -14.14 -12.58
CA VAL A 168 1.52 -13.89 -12.25
C VAL A 168 1.86 -14.65 -10.96
N PRO A 169 2.11 -15.97 -11.03
CA PRO A 169 2.42 -16.76 -9.85
C PRO A 169 3.73 -16.26 -9.20
N LEU A 170 3.69 -15.92 -7.90
CA LEU A 170 4.84 -15.40 -7.16
C LEU A 170 5.98 -16.42 -7.00
N THR A 171 5.74 -17.69 -7.35
CA THR A 171 6.75 -18.75 -7.42
C THR A 171 7.46 -18.85 -8.77
N HIS A 172 6.97 -18.13 -9.79
CA HIS A 172 7.52 -18.13 -11.15
C HIS A 172 7.99 -16.74 -11.59
N TYR A 173 7.47 -15.68 -10.98
CA TYR A 173 7.80 -14.30 -11.30
C TYR A 173 8.23 -13.53 -10.05
N VAL A 174 9.18 -12.62 -10.24
CA VAL A 174 9.54 -11.58 -9.29
C VAL A 174 9.26 -10.23 -9.93
N PHE A 175 8.60 -9.33 -9.21
CA PHE A 175 8.42 -7.96 -9.67
C PHE A 175 9.72 -7.18 -9.44
N ASN A 176 10.14 -6.39 -10.43
CA ASN A 176 11.11 -5.33 -10.14
C ASN A 176 10.42 -4.21 -9.34
N THR A 177 11.19 -3.20 -8.94
CA THR A 177 10.69 -2.09 -8.11
C THR A 177 9.70 -1.15 -8.80
N GLU A 178 9.36 -1.38 -10.08
CA GLU A 178 8.36 -0.60 -10.84
C GLU A 178 7.23 -1.53 -11.33
N ALA A 179 6.93 -2.57 -10.53
CA ALA A 179 5.93 -3.59 -10.80
C ALA A 179 6.05 -4.31 -12.16
N HIS A 180 7.23 -4.39 -12.77
CA HIS A 180 7.44 -5.19 -13.98
C HIS A 180 7.80 -6.63 -13.61
N PRO A 181 6.94 -7.62 -13.94
CA PRO A 181 7.21 -9.02 -13.59
C PRO A 181 8.32 -9.59 -14.49
N LEU A 182 9.32 -10.18 -13.87
CA LEU A 182 10.43 -10.88 -14.50
C LEU A 182 10.36 -12.36 -14.13
N PRO A 183 10.60 -13.30 -15.07
CA PRO A 183 10.62 -14.72 -14.75
C PRO A 183 11.82 -15.04 -13.83
N ILE A 184 11.59 -15.90 -12.84
CA ILE A 184 12.66 -16.43 -11.99
C ILE A 184 13.55 -17.32 -12.86
N PHE A 185 14.87 -17.11 -12.78
CA PHE A 185 15.82 -17.88 -13.58
C PHE A 185 15.97 -19.30 -13.03
N SER A 186 15.80 -20.29 -13.89
CA SER A 186 16.24 -21.67 -13.64
C SER A 186 17.73 -21.75 -13.97
N LEU A 187 18.57 -21.99 -12.95
CA LEU A 187 19.99 -22.31 -13.12
C LEU A 187 20.18 -23.78 -13.52
#